data_AF-A0A4Q9V3V6-F1
#
_entry.id   AF-A0A4Q9V3V6-F1
#
_cell.length_a   1.000
_cell.length_b   1.000
_cell.length_c   1.000
_cell.angle_alpha   90.00
_cell.angle_beta   90.00
_cell.angle_gamma   90.00
#
_symmetry.space_group_name_H-M   'P 1'
#
loop_
_entity.id
_entity.type
_entity.pdbx_description
1 polymer ?
#
loop_
_entity_poly.entity_id
_entity_poly.type
_entity_poly.pdbx_seq_one_letter_code
_entity_poly.pdbx_strand_id
1 'polypeptide(L)'
;MKILKFLILALFLFSHYLEAQSGTEKNEKEFSDYTSYFQKQWPENYWLTNVYLINGSGVKQEGTFNILIDDGFIKKVISTRQKIESSEKVFDYAGHTVIPGIVRVHNHMRLPQGALLYSSPKLYLAGGVTTIQTCGTGNPDEELAISQYIERGEQPGPRIINSSPYFLVLMARRTLFVLLLKMLLDRKSGNGQKKV
;
A
#
# COMPACT_ATOMS: atom_id res chain seq x y z
N MET A 1 22.02 -49.86 7.97
CA MET A 1 22.29 -48.41 7.90
C MET A 1 21.44 -47.63 6.88
N LYS A 2 21.08 -48.18 5.71
CA LYS A 2 20.29 -47.44 4.68
C LYS A 2 18.84 -47.17 5.10
N ILE A 3 18.18 -48.12 5.75
CA ILE A 3 16.77 -48.01 6.20
C ILE A 3 16.61 -46.95 7.29
N LEU A 4 17.56 -46.87 8.24
CA LEU A 4 17.54 -45.87 9.31
C LEU A 4 17.66 -44.44 8.78
N LYS A 5 18.51 -44.21 7.76
CA LYS A 5 18.62 -42.90 7.10
C LYS A 5 17.33 -42.51 6.37
N PHE A 6 16.64 -43.49 5.78
CA PHE A 6 15.38 -43.25 5.09
C PHE A 6 14.24 -42.89 6.07
N LEU A 7 14.19 -43.57 7.23
CA LEU A 7 13.23 -43.27 8.30
C LEU A 7 13.46 -41.88 8.91
N ILE A 8 14.71 -41.49 9.14
CA ILE A 8 15.06 -40.15 9.64
C ILE A 8 14.65 -39.08 8.62
N LEU A 9 14.93 -39.29 7.34
CA LEU A 9 14.54 -38.35 6.29
C LEU A 9 13.01 -38.24 6.15
N ALA A 10 12.30 -39.36 6.23
CA ALA A 10 10.83 -39.39 6.17
C ALA A 10 10.21 -38.66 7.38
N LEU A 11 10.73 -38.87 8.59
CA LEU A 11 10.31 -38.15 9.79
C LEU A 11 10.60 -36.65 9.69
N PHE A 12 11.76 -36.28 9.14
CA PHE A 12 12.11 -34.88 8.92
C PHE A 12 11.17 -34.19 7.92
N LEU A 13 10.90 -34.84 6.78
CA LEU A 13 9.95 -34.34 5.78
C LEU A 13 8.52 -34.29 6.32
N PHE A 14 8.12 -35.26 7.14
CA PHE A 14 6.81 -35.27 7.78
C PHE A 14 6.66 -34.15 8.81
N SER A 15 7.71 -33.85 9.59
CA SER A 15 7.70 -32.73 10.54
C SER A 15 7.54 -31.38 9.83
N HIS A 16 8.27 -31.16 8.72
CA HIS A 16 8.13 -29.95 7.91
C HIS A 16 6.78 -29.85 7.20
N TYR A 17 6.20 -30.99 6.80
CA TYR A 17 4.86 -31.03 6.23
C TYR A 17 3.80 -30.62 7.26
N LEU A 18 3.90 -31.09 8.51
CA LEU A 18 3.00 -30.68 9.58
C LEU A 18 3.16 -29.20 9.96
N GLU A 19 4.39 -28.68 9.99
CA GLU A 19 4.64 -27.26 10.27
C GLU A 19 4.10 -26.36 9.15
N ALA A 20 4.25 -26.78 7.89
CA ALA A 20 3.64 -26.10 6.74
C ALA A 20 2.10 -26.12 6.77
N GLN A 21 1.47 -27.15 7.36
CA GLN A 21 0.02 -27.19 7.56
C GLN A 21 -0.44 -26.34 8.76
N SER A 22 0.40 -26.19 9.80
CA SER A 22 0.06 -25.41 11.01
C SER A 22 -0.09 -23.91 10.74
N GLY A 23 0.46 -23.39 9.63
CA GLY A 23 0.35 -21.99 9.23
C GLY A 23 -1.00 -21.55 8.63
N THR A 24 -2.06 -22.36 8.79
CA THR A 24 -3.40 -22.08 8.23
C THR A 24 -4.49 -21.91 9.29
N GLU A 25 -4.14 -21.46 10.50
CA GLU A 25 -5.11 -20.70 11.28
C GLU A 25 -5.32 -19.35 10.58
N LYS A 26 -6.58 -19.04 10.23
CA LYS A 26 -6.98 -17.65 9.97
C LYS A 26 -6.67 -16.88 11.25
N ASN A 27 -5.45 -16.33 11.36
CA ASN A 27 -5.17 -15.33 12.37
C ASN A 27 -6.12 -14.17 12.09
N GLU A 28 -7.20 -14.10 12.87
CA GLU A 28 -8.06 -12.93 12.89
C GLU A 28 -7.13 -11.74 13.10
N LYS A 29 -7.13 -10.85 12.11
CA LYS A 29 -6.23 -9.71 12.12
C LYS A 29 -6.60 -8.83 13.30
N GLU A 30 -5.79 -8.87 14.35
CA GLU A 30 -6.04 -8.09 15.56
C GLU A 30 -5.82 -6.60 15.26
N PHE A 31 -6.91 -5.88 15.05
CA PHE A 31 -6.87 -4.43 14.85
C PHE A 31 -6.57 -3.71 16.16
N SER A 32 -5.76 -2.65 16.10
CA SER A 32 -5.59 -1.78 17.27
C SER A 32 -6.93 -1.20 17.74
N ASP A 33 -7.03 -0.76 18.99
CA ASP A 33 -8.23 -0.10 19.52
C ASP A 33 -8.68 1.07 18.62
N TYR A 34 -7.70 1.82 18.10
CA TYR A 34 -7.95 2.95 17.22
C TYR A 34 -8.57 2.53 15.88
N THR A 35 -8.05 1.50 15.23
CA THR A 35 -8.63 1.00 13.96
C THR A 35 -9.95 0.28 14.20
N SER A 36 -10.05 -0.49 15.28
CA SER A 36 -11.24 -1.21 15.71
C SER A 36 -12.45 -0.28 15.91
N TYR A 37 -12.23 0.94 16.38
CA TYR A 37 -13.29 1.94 16.53
C TYR A 37 -14.06 2.19 15.22
N PHE A 38 -13.35 2.25 14.09
CA PHE A 38 -13.95 2.47 12.78
C PHE A 38 -14.54 1.19 12.19
N GLN A 39 -13.85 0.05 12.36
CA GLN A 39 -14.30 -1.23 11.81
C GLN A 39 -15.61 -1.71 12.47
N LYS A 40 -15.75 -1.56 13.79
CA LYS A 40 -16.93 -1.98 14.56
C LYS A 40 -18.24 -1.30 14.14
N GLN A 41 -18.17 -0.20 13.38
CA GLN A 41 -19.35 0.48 12.84
C GLN A 41 -20.03 -0.33 11.72
N TRP A 42 -19.32 -1.26 11.11
CA TRP A 42 -19.78 -2.04 9.97
C TRP A 42 -19.85 -3.53 10.35
N PRO A 43 -20.98 -4.21 10.08
CA PRO A 43 -21.02 -5.66 10.22
C PRO A 43 -20.13 -6.31 9.15
N GLU A 44 -19.80 -7.59 9.32
CA GLU A 44 -19.00 -8.35 8.34
C GLU A 44 -19.69 -8.47 6.97
N ASN A 45 -21.02 -8.62 7.00
CA ASN A 45 -21.86 -8.85 5.85
C ASN A 45 -23.00 -7.83 5.80
N TYR A 46 -23.08 -7.06 4.72
CA TYR A 46 -24.11 -6.04 4.55
C TYR A 46 -24.38 -5.64 3.10
N TRP A 47 -25.59 -5.10 2.89
CA TRP A 47 -25.99 -4.49 1.64
C TRP A 47 -25.90 -2.97 1.69
N LEU A 48 -25.36 -2.38 0.63
CA LEU A 48 -25.57 -0.98 0.26
C LEU A 48 -26.63 -0.95 -0.83
N THR A 49 -27.77 -0.29 -0.61
CA THR A 49 -28.90 -0.34 -1.54
C THR A 49 -29.24 1.00 -2.17
N ASN A 50 -29.91 0.93 -3.33
CA ASN A 50 -30.43 2.07 -4.07
C ASN A 50 -29.38 3.10 -4.50
N VAL A 51 -28.14 2.68 -4.69
CA VAL A 51 -27.04 3.56 -5.10
C VAL A 51 -26.99 3.74 -6.61
N TYR A 52 -26.53 4.89 -7.07
CA TYR A 52 -25.93 5.00 -8.39
C TYR A 52 -24.53 4.41 -8.37
N LEU A 53 -24.08 3.86 -9.50
CA LEU A 53 -22.78 3.17 -9.57
C LEU A 53 -21.92 3.74 -10.69
N ILE A 54 -20.70 4.14 -10.33
CA ILE A 54 -19.59 4.29 -11.29
C ILE A 54 -18.63 3.14 -10.98
N ASN A 55 -18.48 2.19 -11.89
CA ASN A 55 -17.66 0.99 -11.65
C ASN A 55 -16.22 1.10 -12.18
N GLY A 56 -15.82 2.26 -12.71
CA GLY A 56 -14.48 2.49 -13.25
C GLY A 56 -14.24 1.94 -14.66
N SER A 57 -15.21 1.30 -15.30
CA SER A 57 -15.07 0.79 -16.67
C SER A 57 -15.06 1.89 -17.76
N GLY A 58 -15.39 3.13 -17.40
CA GLY A 58 -15.66 4.21 -18.35
C GLY A 58 -17.03 4.12 -19.02
N VAL A 59 -17.80 3.05 -18.78
CA VAL A 59 -19.15 2.86 -19.30
C VAL A 59 -20.18 3.34 -18.28
N LYS A 60 -21.13 4.17 -18.74
CA LYS A 60 -22.26 4.63 -17.92
C LYS A 60 -23.09 3.44 -17.44
N GLN A 61 -23.37 3.39 -16.15
CA GLN A 61 -24.29 2.41 -15.57
C GLN A 61 -25.69 3.02 -15.48
N GLU A 62 -26.70 2.34 -16.05
CA GLU A 62 -28.07 2.84 -16.06
C GLU A 62 -28.89 2.29 -14.89
N GLY A 63 -29.59 3.18 -14.19
CA GLY A 63 -30.42 2.85 -13.03
C GLY A 63 -29.64 2.79 -11.72
N THR A 64 -30.24 2.12 -10.72
CA THR A 64 -29.69 1.97 -9.38
C THR A 64 -29.36 0.51 -9.07
N PHE A 65 -28.44 0.33 -8.13
CA PHE A 65 -27.85 -0.96 -7.80
C PHE A 65 -27.89 -1.22 -6.29
N ASN A 66 -27.84 -2.50 -5.96
CA ASN A 66 -27.60 -3.02 -4.63
C ASN A 66 -26.26 -3.78 -4.64
N ILE A 67 -25.43 -3.52 -3.64
CA ILE A 67 -24.07 -4.05 -3.53
C ILE A 67 -23.97 -4.85 -2.23
N LEU A 68 -23.64 -6.13 -2.32
CA LEU A 68 -23.32 -6.97 -1.17
C LEU A 68 -21.83 -6.87 -0.88
N ILE A 69 -21.50 -6.47 0.33
CA ILE A 69 -20.16 -6.54 0.90
C ILE A 69 -20.13 -7.72 1.87
N ASP A 70 -19.14 -8.58 1.70
CA ASP A 70 -18.87 -9.77 2.51
C ASP A 70 -17.37 -9.81 2.82
N ASP A 71 -17.04 -9.74 4.11
CA ASP A 71 -15.66 -9.76 4.62
C ASP A 71 -14.74 -8.73 3.93
N GLY A 72 -15.26 -7.52 3.73
CA GLY A 72 -14.54 -6.42 3.06
C GLY A 72 -14.41 -6.55 1.54
N PHE A 73 -15.00 -7.58 0.92
CA PHE A 73 -15.03 -7.76 -0.53
C PHE A 73 -16.41 -7.51 -1.12
N ILE A 74 -16.45 -6.99 -2.35
CA ILE A 74 -17.69 -6.90 -3.12
C ILE A 74 -18.04 -8.30 -3.61
N LYS A 75 -19.05 -8.92 -3.00
CA LYS A 75 -19.49 -10.27 -3.35
C LYS A 75 -20.47 -10.27 -4.52
N LYS A 76 -21.36 -9.27 -4.57
CA LYS A 76 -22.41 -9.19 -5.57
C LYS A 76 -22.78 -7.75 -5.87
N VAL A 77 -23.07 -7.46 -7.13
CA VAL A 77 -23.69 -6.22 -7.58
C VAL A 77 -24.90 -6.60 -8.42
N ILE A 78 -26.09 -6.15 -8.02
CA ILE A 78 -27.34 -6.41 -8.75
C ILE A 78 -28.09 -5.11 -8.99
N SER A 79 -28.88 -5.06 -10.07
CA SER A 79 -29.84 -3.97 -10.26
C SER A 79 -30.92 -4.05 -9.18
N THR A 80 -31.42 -2.89 -8.72
CA THR A 80 -32.56 -2.78 -7.80
C THR A 80 -33.85 -3.41 -8.31
N ARG A 81 -33.94 -3.72 -9.61
CA ARG A 81 -35.05 -4.52 -10.19
C ARG A 81 -35.06 -5.96 -9.71
N GLN A 82 -33.92 -6.47 -9.24
CA GLN A 82 -33.82 -7.80 -8.63
C GLN A 82 -34.05 -7.68 -7.12
N LYS A 83 -34.85 -8.59 -6.56
CA LYS A 83 -35.10 -8.62 -5.12
C LYS A 83 -33.84 -9.06 -4.37
N ILE A 84 -33.61 -8.43 -3.22
CA ILE A 84 -32.67 -8.93 -2.21
C ILE A 84 -33.44 -9.94 -1.36
N GLU A 85 -33.03 -11.19 -1.40
CA GLU A 85 -33.54 -12.25 -0.52
C GLU A 85 -32.45 -12.57 0.49
N SER A 86 -32.32 -11.74 1.53
CA SER A 86 -31.31 -11.97 2.54
C SER A 86 -31.68 -11.38 3.89
N SER A 87 -31.06 -11.95 4.92
CA SER A 87 -31.14 -11.53 6.32
C SER A 87 -29.98 -10.61 6.72
N GLU A 88 -29.07 -10.28 5.79
CA GLU A 88 -27.95 -9.39 6.08
C GLU A 88 -28.45 -7.97 6.38
N LYS A 89 -27.63 -7.19 7.08
CA LYS A 89 -27.96 -5.79 7.38
C LYS A 89 -28.02 -4.96 6.10
N VAL A 90 -29.06 -4.14 5.98
CA VAL A 90 -29.29 -3.29 4.81
C VAL A 90 -29.08 -1.83 5.18
N PHE A 91 -28.28 -1.13 4.38
CA PHE A 91 -28.10 0.31 4.47
C PHE A 91 -28.59 0.96 3.18
N ASP A 92 -29.64 1.77 3.30
CA ASP A 92 -30.21 2.49 2.16
C ASP A 92 -29.45 3.79 1.89
N TYR A 93 -28.96 3.92 0.66
CA TYR A 93 -28.17 5.04 0.17
C TYR A 93 -28.78 5.66 -1.09
N ALA A 94 -30.11 5.66 -1.20
CA ALA A 94 -30.82 6.37 -2.24
C ALA A 94 -30.27 7.80 -2.44
N GLY A 95 -30.07 8.19 -3.71
CA GLY A 95 -29.50 9.49 -4.08
C GLY A 95 -27.98 9.61 -3.97
N HIS A 96 -27.28 8.60 -3.44
CA HIS A 96 -25.82 8.59 -3.38
C HIS A 96 -25.22 7.80 -4.54
N THR A 97 -23.97 8.14 -4.87
CA THR A 97 -23.18 7.45 -5.90
C THR A 97 -22.03 6.72 -5.26
N VAL A 98 -21.94 5.41 -5.49
CA VAL A 98 -20.77 4.61 -5.15
C VAL A 98 -19.77 4.68 -6.31
N ILE A 99 -18.53 4.99 -5.97
CA ILE A 99 -17.38 5.02 -6.89
C ILE A 99 -16.31 4.05 -6.36
N PRO A 100 -15.37 3.57 -7.22
CA PRO A 100 -14.26 2.77 -6.73
C PRO A 100 -13.35 3.64 -5.85
N GLY A 101 -12.68 3.01 -4.89
CA GLY A 101 -11.67 3.70 -4.09
C GLY A 101 -10.60 4.36 -4.97
N ILE A 102 -10.19 5.58 -4.63
CA ILE A 102 -9.28 6.35 -5.47
C ILE A 102 -7.87 5.76 -5.37
N VAL A 103 -7.24 5.53 -6.52
CA VAL A 103 -5.84 5.10 -6.64
C VAL A 103 -4.99 6.27 -7.10
N ARG A 104 -3.98 6.64 -6.32
CA ARG A 104 -3.04 7.72 -6.69
C ARG A 104 -1.66 7.16 -6.96
N VAL A 105 -1.05 7.53 -8.08
CA VAL A 105 0.25 6.97 -8.52
C VAL A 105 1.46 7.87 -8.25
N HIS A 106 1.24 9.09 -7.76
CA HIS A 106 2.30 10.06 -7.48
C HIS A 106 2.02 10.74 -6.15
N ASN A 107 2.64 10.25 -5.08
CA ASN A 107 2.39 10.73 -3.72
C ASN A 107 3.66 10.89 -2.92
N HIS A 108 3.59 11.77 -1.94
CA HIS A 108 4.58 11.96 -0.91
C HIS A 108 3.87 12.11 0.43
N MET A 109 4.31 11.35 1.44
CA MET A 109 3.80 11.46 2.82
C MET A 109 4.60 12.46 3.65
N ARG A 110 5.17 13.45 2.97
CA ARG A 110 6.03 14.50 3.53
C ARG A 110 5.74 15.81 2.81
N LEU A 111 5.89 16.90 3.55
CA LEU A 111 6.08 18.22 2.96
C LEU A 111 7.57 18.45 2.68
N PRO A 112 7.91 19.40 1.80
CA PRO A 112 9.30 19.83 1.62
C PRO A 112 9.96 20.26 2.93
N GLN A 113 9.18 20.83 3.85
CA GLN A 113 9.63 21.37 5.14
C GLN A 113 9.68 20.34 6.27
N GLY A 114 9.11 19.13 6.09
CA GLY A 114 9.06 18.13 7.15
C GLY A 114 8.18 16.93 6.83
N ALA A 115 8.42 15.82 7.52
CA ALA A 115 7.67 14.58 7.37
C ALA A 115 6.25 14.72 7.97
N LEU A 116 5.22 14.27 7.24
CA LEU A 116 3.82 14.21 7.73
C LEU A 116 3.37 12.74 7.84
N LEU A 117 4.29 11.90 8.25
CA LEU A 117 4.18 10.44 8.14
C LEU A 117 3.06 9.83 8.98
N TYR A 118 2.67 10.50 10.07
CA TYR A 118 1.52 10.11 10.89
C TYR A 118 0.17 10.57 10.31
N SER A 119 0.10 11.79 9.75
CA SER A 119 -1.16 12.42 9.35
C SER A 119 -1.50 12.20 7.87
N SER A 120 -0.50 12.20 6.99
CA SER A 120 -0.69 12.02 5.55
C SER A 120 -1.48 10.77 5.18
N PRO A 121 -1.17 9.56 5.71
CA PRO A 121 -1.93 8.36 5.39
C PRO A 121 -3.43 8.51 5.74
N LYS A 122 -3.72 9.09 6.90
CA LYS A 122 -5.11 9.28 7.37
C LYS A 122 -5.87 10.27 6.50
N LEU A 123 -5.21 11.37 6.11
CA LEU A 123 -5.80 12.37 5.22
C LEU A 123 -6.07 11.82 3.82
N TYR A 124 -5.19 10.96 3.30
CA TYR A 124 -5.45 10.24 2.04
C TYR A 124 -6.73 9.42 2.13
N LEU A 125 -6.86 8.58 3.18
CA LEU A 125 -8.04 7.75 3.36
C LEU A 125 -9.32 8.58 3.57
N ALA A 126 -9.26 9.66 4.36
CA ALA A 126 -10.38 10.58 4.56
C ALA A 126 -10.81 11.28 3.26
N GLY A 127 -9.88 11.48 2.33
CA GLY A 127 -10.16 11.99 0.98
C GLY A 127 -10.66 10.94 -0.02
N GLY A 128 -10.95 9.70 0.42
CA GLY A 128 -11.41 8.61 -0.44
C GLY A 128 -10.30 7.88 -1.20
N VAL A 129 -9.03 8.16 -0.91
CA VAL A 129 -7.89 7.45 -1.49
C VAL A 129 -7.66 6.16 -0.71
N THR A 130 -7.85 5.03 -1.38
CA THR A 130 -7.70 3.70 -0.77
C THR A 130 -6.36 3.06 -1.10
N THR A 131 -5.68 3.53 -2.14
CA THR A 131 -4.34 3.05 -2.54
C THR A 131 -3.47 4.21 -3.02
N ILE A 132 -2.24 4.27 -2.51
CA ILE A 132 -1.21 5.18 -3.00
C ILE A 132 0.02 4.42 -3.48
N GLN A 133 0.66 4.94 -4.52
CA GLN A 133 2.06 4.68 -4.83
C GLN A 133 2.87 5.93 -4.49
N THR A 134 3.94 5.76 -3.72
CA THR A 134 4.85 6.86 -3.38
C THR A 134 5.81 7.12 -4.53
N CYS A 135 6.34 8.34 -4.67
CA CYS A 135 7.28 8.71 -5.75
C CYS A 135 8.69 8.96 -5.21
N GLY A 136 9.17 8.05 -4.36
CA GLY A 136 10.45 8.17 -3.68
C GLY A 136 10.38 9.00 -2.39
N THR A 137 11.32 8.72 -1.50
CA THR A 137 11.39 9.33 -0.17
C THR A 137 12.83 9.50 0.33
N GLY A 138 13.02 10.45 1.24
CA GLY A 138 14.26 10.58 2.02
C GLY A 138 14.30 9.68 3.24
N ASN A 139 13.14 9.12 3.64
CA ASN A 139 12.97 8.32 4.86
C ASN A 139 12.36 6.95 4.49
N PRO A 140 13.11 6.08 3.78
CA PRO A 140 12.57 4.80 3.28
C PRO A 140 12.09 3.87 4.41
N ASP A 141 12.83 3.80 5.52
CA ASP A 141 12.50 2.91 6.63
C ASP A 141 11.20 3.31 7.33
N GLU A 142 11.00 4.60 7.55
CA GLU A 142 9.75 5.12 8.15
C GLU A 142 8.56 4.89 7.22
N GLU A 143 8.73 5.09 5.91
CA GLU A 143 7.68 4.86 4.92
C GLU A 143 7.26 3.38 4.86
N LEU A 144 8.24 2.48 4.96
CA LEU A 144 8.02 1.05 5.00
C LEU A 144 7.30 0.65 6.31
N ALA A 145 7.75 1.17 7.45
CA ALA A 145 7.12 0.90 8.74
C ALA A 145 5.64 1.32 8.76
N ILE A 146 5.31 2.49 8.20
CA ILE A 146 3.93 2.97 8.09
C ILE A 146 3.08 2.04 7.23
N SER A 147 3.61 1.62 6.08
CA SER A 147 2.93 0.65 5.20
C SER A 147 2.59 -0.62 5.98
N GLN A 148 3.56 -1.16 6.72
CA GLN A 148 3.37 -2.34 7.55
C GLN A 148 2.37 -2.14 8.69
N TYR A 149 2.38 -0.98 9.38
CA TYR A 149 1.40 -0.67 10.43
C TYR A 149 -0.03 -0.64 9.88
N ILE A 150 -0.22 -0.09 8.68
CA ILE A 150 -1.52 -0.09 8.01
C ILE A 150 -1.90 -1.51 7.58
N GLU A 151 -0.96 -2.25 7.01
CA GLU A 151 -1.18 -3.65 6.60
C GLU A 151 -1.49 -4.57 7.76
N ARG A 152 -1.00 -4.31 8.97
CA ARG A 152 -1.36 -5.04 10.19
C ARG A 152 -2.61 -4.50 10.88
N GLY A 153 -3.16 -3.37 10.41
CA GLY A 153 -4.37 -2.79 10.99
C GLY A 153 -4.13 -2.03 12.30
N GLU A 154 -2.87 -1.71 12.60
CA GLU A 154 -2.50 -0.93 13.78
C GLU A 154 -2.89 0.55 13.64
N GLN A 155 -3.02 1.04 12.41
CA GLN A 155 -3.56 2.37 12.12
C GLN A 155 -4.34 2.39 10.79
N PRO A 156 -5.33 3.29 10.64
CA PRO A 156 -6.02 3.53 9.38
C PRO A 156 -5.15 4.29 8.38
N GLY A 157 -5.25 3.89 7.11
CA GLY A 157 -4.62 4.56 5.97
C GLY A 157 -4.90 3.82 4.66
N PRO A 158 -4.53 4.39 3.50
CA PRO A 158 -4.56 3.67 2.23
C PRO A 158 -3.57 2.52 2.23
N ARG A 159 -3.76 1.55 1.35
CA ARG A 159 -2.69 0.63 0.94
C ARG A 159 -1.54 1.43 0.34
N ILE A 160 -0.31 1.16 0.77
CA ILE A 160 0.87 1.89 0.32
C ILE A 160 1.76 0.98 -0.52
N ILE A 161 1.99 1.37 -1.77
CA ILE A 161 3.01 0.79 -2.64
C ILE A 161 4.23 1.69 -2.58
N ASN A 162 5.26 1.25 -1.84
CA ASN A 162 6.47 2.04 -1.62
C ASN A 162 7.40 1.99 -2.85
N SER A 163 7.94 3.14 -3.26
CA SER A 163 8.91 3.23 -4.38
C SER A 163 10.39 3.28 -3.96
N SER A 164 10.71 3.10 -2.68
CA SER A 164 12.09 3.11 -2.13
C SER A 164 12.76 4.51 -2.15
N PRO A 165 14.03 4.70 -1.74
CA PRO A 165 14.58 6.05 -1.55
C PRO A 165 14.81 6.78 -2.88
N TYR A 166 14.96 8.10 -2.82
CA TYR A 166 15.43 8.86 -3.98
C TYR A 166 16.83 8.39 -4.41
N PHE A 167 16.95 7.93 -5.65
CA PHE A 167 18.25 7.74 -6.28
C PHE A 167 18.70 9.08 -6.87
N LEU A 168 19.31 9.94 -6.04
CA LEU A 168 19.97 11.14 -6.55
C LEU A 168 21.40 10.78 -6.98
N VAL A 169 21.76 11.07 -8.23
CA VAL A 169 23.17 11.04 -8.65
C VAL A 169 23.88 12.22 -8.01
N LEU A 170 24.31 12.06 -6.75
CA LEU A 170 25.25 12.95 -6.06
C LEU A 170 26.69 12.40 -6.13
N MET A 171 26.97 11.53 -7.10
CA MET A 171 28.34 11.15 -7.47
C MET A 171 28.97 12.20 -8.39
N ALA A 172 29.28 13.38 -7.87
CA ALA A 172 30.21 14.28 -8.57
C ALA A 172 30.95 15.26 -7.67
N ARG A 173 30.60 15.47 -6.40
CA ARG A 173 31.21 16.58 -5.65
C ARG A 173 32.64 16.34 -5.18
N ARG A 174 33.07 15.10 -4.91
CA ARG A 174 34.46 14.83 -4.51
C ARG A 174 35.41 14.71 -5.70
N THR A 175 35.00 14.02 -6.77
CA THR A 175 35.86 13.84 -7.94
C THR A 175 35.99 15.12 -8.76
N LEU A 176 34.91 15.89 -8.93
CA LEU A 176 34.95 17.14 -9.69
C LEU A 176 35.76 18.22 -8.97
N PHE A 177 35.73 18.27 -7.64
CA PHE A 177 36.57 19.21 -6.88
C PHE A 177 38.06 18.87 -7.02
N VAL A 178 38.43 17.59 -6.95
CA VAL A 178 39.82 17.16 -7.16
C VAL A 178 40.29 17.37 -8.61
N LEU A 179 39.42 17.12 -9.60
CA LEU A 179 39.73 17.37 -11.01
C LEU A 179 39.89 18.87 -11.30
N LEU A 180 38.98 19.70 -10.76
CA LEU A 180 39.04 21.15 -10.91
C LEU A 180 40.29 21.73 -10.21
N LEU A 181 40.62 21.22 -9.02
CA LEU A 181 41.82 21.64 -8.30
C LEU A 181 43.09 21.22 -9.06
N LYS A 182 43.14 20.00 -9.62
CA LYS A 182 44.24 19.53 -10.46
C LYS A 182 44.39 20.37 -11.73
N MET A 183 43.29 20.66 -12.43
CA MET A 183 43.31 21.53 -13.63
C MET A 183 43.78 22.96 -13.32
N LEU A 184 43.42 23.51 -12.16
CA LEU A 184 43.85 24.84 -11.72
C LEU A 184 45.33 24.86 -11.30
N LEU A 185 45.83 23.78 -10.69
CA LEU A 185 47.24 23.63 -10.31
C LEU A 185 48.13 23.39 -11.54
N ASP A 186 47.70 22.54 -12.47
CA ASP A 186 48.42 22.26 -13.71
C ASP A 186 48.50 23.50 -14.62
N ARG A 187 47.47 24.38 -14.61
CA ARG A 187 47.51 25.69 -15.30
C ARG A 187 48.59 26.63 -14.76
N LYS A 188 48.91 26.57 -13.46
CA LYS A 188 49.98 27.40 -12.87
C LYS A 188 51.38 26.86 -13.15
N SER A 189 51.52 25.57 -13.48
CA SER A 189 52.80 24.95 -13.81
C SER A 189 53.26 25.18 -15.26
N GLY A 190 52.38 25.67 -16.14
CA GLY A 190 52.63 25.75 -17.58
C GLY A 190 53.26 27.05 -18.12
N ASN A 191 53.62 28.03 -17.28
CA ASN A 191 54.12 29.32 -17.75
C ASN A 191 55.62 29.49 -17.52
N GLY A 192 56.43 28.72 -18.25
CA GLY A 192 57.87 28.82 -18.11
C GLY A 192 58.68 28.04 -19.13
N GLN A 193 58.46 28.25 -20.44
CA GLN A 193 59.52 28.26 -21.47
C GLN A 193 58.98 28.92 -22.75
N LYS A 194 59.17 30.23 -22.91
CA LYS A 194 59.27 30.85 -24.25
C LYS A 194 60.71 30.62 -24.73
N LYS A 195 60.91 29.80 -25.76
CA LYS A 195 62.16 29.78 -26.53
C LYS A 195 62.09 30.86 -27.61
N VAL A 196 63.14 31.69 -27.63
CA VAL A 196 63.55 32.57 -28.72
C VAL A 196 63.95 31.74 -29.93
#